data_AF-A0A929RFU5-F1
#
_entry.id   AF-A0A929RFU5-F1
#
_cell.length_a   1.000
_cell.length_b   1.000
_cell.length_c   1.000
_cell.angle_alpha   90.00
_cell.angle_beta   90.00
_cell.angle_gamma   90.00
#
_symmetry.space_group_name_H-M   'P 1'
#
loop_
_entity.id
_entity.type
_entity.pdbx_description
1 polymer ?
#
loop_
_entity_poly.entity_id
_entity_poly.type
_entity_poly.pdbx_seq_one_letter_code
_entity_poly.pdbx_strand_id
1 'polypeptide(L)'
;MTQPIPRPGQYPPPAAPEQAAPGARHTPQHAAPAPEARPSIGTLIASVTSQLSGIVRDEIELNKTKALAFAAKSAKGAVLLATAAVFALFLLGWTLHTIEVALTLVVPAWAASLIVVGLLLLIVIVLALAGATALRSAQKHRPDPAASVAATKQAIEKGMGK
;
A
#
# COMPACT_ATOMS: atom_id res chain seq x y z
N MET A 1 19.15 -1.67 -40.11
CA MET A 1 20.35 -2.18 -39.42
C MET A 1 19.90 -2.93 -38.17
N THR A 2 19.72 -4.25 -38.29
CA THR A 2 19.28 -5.14 -37.22
C THR A 2 20.50 -5.87 -36.67
N GLN A 3 20.90 -5.60 -35.43
CA GLN A 3 22.00 -6.31 -34.78
C GLN A 3 21.52 -7.70 -34.31
N PRO A 4 22.30 -8.78 -34.53
CA PRO A 4 21.93 -10.12 -34.09
C PRO A 4 22.12 -10.31 -32.56
N ILE A 5 21.24 -11.12 -31.99
CA ILE A 5 21.20 -11.48 -30.55
C ILE A 5 22.38 -12.41 -30.21
N PRO A 6 23.19 -12.14 -29.16
CA PRO A 6 24.28 -13.02 -28.75
C PRO A 6 23.79 -14.36 -28.16
N ARG A 7 24.47 -15.47 -28.50
CA ARG A 7 24.20 -16.81 -27.95
C ARG A 7 24.87 -16.99 -26.57
N PRO A 8 24.18 -17.57 -25.57
CA PRO A 8 24.79 -17.91 -24.29
C PRO A 8 25.83 -19.03 -24.46
N GLY A 9 27.09 -18.76 -24.10
CA GLY A 9 28.18 -19.75 -24.11
C GLY A 9 29.50 -19.31 -24.74
N GLN A 10 29.61 -18.08 -25.27
CA GLN A 10 30.87 -17.54 -25.80
C GLN A 10 31.30 -16.30 -25.02
N TYR A 11 32.01 -16.52 -23.91
CA TYR A 11 32.88 -15.50 -23.33
C TYR A 11 34.33 -15.91 -23.60
N PRO A 12 35.14 -15.10 -24.28
CA PRO A 12 36.58 -15.30 -24.25
C PRO A 12 37.08 -15.08 -22.80
N PRO A 13 38.06 -15.87 -22.33
CA PRO A 13 38.65 -15.66 -21.01
C PRO A 13 39.26 -14.25 -20.92
N PRO A 14 39.14 -13.54 -19.79
CA PRO A 14 39.84 -12.29 -19.57
C PRO A 14 41.35 -12.52 -19.66
N ALA A 15 42.06 -11.66 -20.39
CA ALA A 15 43.52 -11.68 -20.45
C ALA A 15 44.10 -11.61 -19.03
N ALA A 16 44.99 -12.55 -18.71
CA ALA A 16 45.72 -12.56 -17.45
C ALA A 16 46.58 -11.28 -17.35
N PRO A 17 46.57 -10.56 -16.21
CA PRO A 17 47.50 -9.47 -16.01
C PRO A 17 48.94 -9.99 -15.99
N GLU A 18 49.71 -9.43 -16.91
CA GLU A 18 51.14 -9.58 -17.14
C GLU A 18 51.94 -9.39 -15.84
N GLN A 19 52.72 -10.41 -15.48
CA GLN A 19 53.69 -10.35 -14.39
C GLN A 19 54.87 -9.47 -14.83
N ALA A 20 54.97 -8.26 -14.28
CA ALA A 20 56.15 -7.41 -14.38
C ALA A 20 56.96 -7.43 -13.06
N ALA A 21 58.28 -7.39 -13.23
CA ALA A 21 59.37 -7.72 -12.32
C ALA A 21 59.51 -6.85 -11.02
N PRO A 22 60.40 -7.24 -10.08
CA PRO A 22 60.37 -6.87 -8.66
C PRO A 22 61.22 -5.64 -8.32
N GLY A 23 60.70 -4.73 -7.49
CA GLY A 23 61.50 -3.63 -6.96
C GLY A 23 60.70 -2.55 -6.25
N ALA A 24 60.34 -2.79 -4.99
CA ALA A 24 60.20 -1.81 -3.90
C ALA A 24 59.38 -2.45 -2.78
N ARG A 25 60.07 -3.00 -1.77
CA ARG A 25 59.45 -3.48 -0.55
C ARG A 25 58.90 -2.28 0.22
N HIS A 26 57.60 -2.01 0.08
CA HIS A 26 56.83 -1.35 1.11
C HIS A 26 56.10 -2.44 1.88
N THR A 27 56.77 -3.00 2.88
CA THR A 27 56.11 -3.76 3.94
C THR A 27 55.27 -2.76 4.75
N PRO A 28 53.92 -2.79 4.72
CA PRO A 28 53.18 -2.33 5.88
C PRO A 28 53.64 -3.24 7.01
N GLN A 29 54.34 -2.67 7.99
CA GLN A 29 54.65 -3.36 9.23
C GLN A 29 53.31 -3.90 9.77
N HIS A 30 53.10 -5.21 9.68
CA HIS A 30 52.16 -5.90 10.54
C HIS A 30 52.72 -5.73 11.95
N ALA A 31 52.30 -4.67 12.62
CA ALA A 31 52.26 -4.68 14.07
C ALA A 31 51.49 -5.95 14.46
N ALA A 32 52.10 -6.78 15.30
CA ALA A 32 51.57 -8.06 15.74
C ALA A 32 50.05 -7.96 15.99
N PRO A 33 49.23 -8.94 15.56
CA PRO A 33 47.83 -8.94 15.94
C PRO A 33 47.79 -8.90 17.47
N ALA A 34 47.30 -7.79 18.02
CA ALA A 34 46.90 -7.74 19.41
C ALA A 34 46.03 -8.99 19.66
N PRO A 35 46.17 -9.68 20.81
CA PRO A 35 45.47 -10.93 21.03
C PRO A 35 43.99 -10.72 20.70
N GLU A 36 43.49 -11.39 19.65
CA GLU A 36 42.07 -11.35 19.30
C GLU A 36 41.33 -11.92 20.51
N ALA A 37 40.88 -11.01 21.37
CA ALA A 37 40.01 -11.33 22.47
C ALA A 37 38.77 -11.96 21.84
N ARG A 38 38.65 -13.29 21.99
CA ARG A 38 37.46 -14.03 21.55
C ARG A 38 36.24 -13.21 21.97
N PRO A 39 35.32 -12.87 21.04
CA PRO A 39 34.14 -12.09 21.38
C PRO A 39 33.49 -12.73 22.60
N SER A 40 33.43 -11.98 23.70
CA SER A 40 32.82 -12.50 24.90
C SER A 40 31.36 -12.84 24.58
N ILE A 41 30.77 -13.79 25.31
CA ILE A 41 29.35 -14.14 25.15
C ILE A 41 28.46 -12.88 25.23
N GLY A 42 28.85 -11.88 26.02
CA GLY A 42 28.17 -10.58 26.07
C GLY A 42 28.26 -9.77 24.77
N THR A 43 29.37 -9.86 24.04
CA THR A 43 29.56 -9.16 22.75
C THR A 43 28.76 -9.82 21.63
N LEU A 44 28.63 -11.15 21.66
CA LEU A 44 27.81 -11.93 20.73
C LEU A 44 26.31 -11.69 20.96
N ILE A 45 25.87 -11.62 22.22
CA ILE A 45 24.47 -11.30 22.54
C ILE A 45 24.14 -9.86 22.10
N ALA A 46 25.03 -8.90 22.37
CA ALA A 46 24.85 -7.52 21.93
C ALA A 46 24.73 -7.38 20.41
N SER A 47 25.51 -8.14 19.63
CA SER A 47 25.46 -8.09 18.16
C SER A 47 24.19 -8.73 17.60
N VAL A 48 23.68 -9.81 18.19
CA VAL A 48 22.40 -10.43 17.80
C VAL A 48 21.22 -9.51 18.13
N THR A 49 21.21 -8.88 19.31
CA THR A 49 20.17 -7.89 19.67
C THR A 49 20.20 -6.67 18.76
N SER A 50 21.40 -6.21 18.38
CA SER A 50 21.57 -5.12 17.41
C SER A 50 21.03 -5.49 16.02
N GLN A 51 21.31 -6.69 15.52
CA GLN A 51 20.82 -7.15 14.22
C GLN A 51 19.29 -7.30 14.22
N LEU A 52 18.71 -7.85 15.28
CA LEU A 52 17.27 -7.98 15.40
C LEU A 52 16.57 -6.61 15.46
N SER A 53 17.18 -5.64 16.14
CA SER A 53 16.71 -4.24 16.16
C SER A 53 16.79 -3.59 14.79
N GLY A 54 17.81 -3.93 13.99
CA GLY A 54 17.96 -3.54 12.59
C GLY A 54 16.82 -4.08 11.72
N ILE A 55 16.55 -5.40 11.77
CA ILE A 55 15.46 -6.02 10.99
C ILE A 55 14.11 -5.40 11.31
N VAL A 56 13.80 -5.16 12.60
CA VAL A 56 12.54 -4.52 12.99
C VAL A 56 12.45 -3.10 12.44
N ARG A 57 13.55 -2.32 12.48
CA ARG A 57 13.59 -0.98 11.89
C ARG A 57 13.36 -1.04 10.38
N ASP A 58 14.04 -1.93 9.69
CA ASP A 58 13.96 -2.10 8.25
C ASP A 58 12.56 -2.52 7.82
N GLU A 59 11.92 -3.42 8.57
CA GLU A 59 10.56 -3.86 8.28
C GLU A 59 9.53 -2.75 8.53
N ILE A 60 9.74 -1.90 9.54
CA ILE A 60 8.94 -0.69 9.76
C ILE A 60 9.14 0.30 8.60
N GLU A 61 10.37 0.54 8.16
CA GLU A 61 10.65 1.44 7.03
C GLU A 61 10.09 0.92 5.72
N LEU A 62 10.20 -0.40 5.49
CA LEU A 62 9.58 -1.07 4.36
C LEU A 62 8.06 -0.98 4.40
N ASN A 63 7.43 -1.23 5.55
CA ASN A 63 5.98 -1.09 5.66
C ASN A 63 5.54 0.36 5.51
N LYS A 64 6.33 1.33 5.99
CA LYS A 64 6.06 2.75 5.79
C LYS A 64 6.10 3.10 4.30
N THR A 65 7.11 2.65 3.56
CA THR A 65 7.20 2.90 2.11
C THR A 65 6.10 2.18 1.33
N LYS A 66 5.77 0.92 1.67
CA LYS A 66 4.63 0.20 1.09
C LYS A 66 3.30 0.89 1.38
N ALA A 67 3.10 1.38 2.61
CA ALA A 67 1.89 2.11 2.99
C ALA A 67 1.77 3.42 2.20
N LEU A 68 2.87 4.16 2.03
CA LEU A 68 2.89 5.38 1.22
C LEU A 68 2.62 5.09 -0.27
N ALA A 69 3.24 4.04 -0.83
CA ALA A 69 3.00 3.62 -2.20
C ALA A 69 1.54 3.17 -2.42
N PHE A 70 0.98 2.43 -1.46
CA PHE A 70 -0.43 2.05 -1.45
C PHE A 70 -1.33 3.28 -1.36
N ALA A 71 -1.03 4.23 -0.47
CA ALA A 71 -1.79 5.47 -0.32
C ALA A 71 -1.76 6.30 -1.61
N ALA A 72 -0.59 6.47 -2.23
CA ALA A 72 -0.45 7.21 -3.48
C ALA A 72 -1.23 6.56 -4.64
N LYS A 73 -1.16 5.22 -4.77
CA LYS A 73 -1.90 4.50 -5.81
C LYS A 73 -3.41 4.53 -5.57
N SER A 74 -3.81 4.38 -4.31
CA SER A 74 -5.21 4.48 -3.89
C SER A 74 -5.76 5.89 -4.06
N ALA A 75 -4.94 6.93 -3.83
CA ALA A 75 -5.34 8.32 -4.02
C ALA A 75 -5.73 8.62 -5.47
N LYS A 76 -4.94 8.15 -6.45
CA LYS A 76 -5.30 8.29 -7.86
C LYS A 76 -6.65 7.62 -8.17
N GLY A 77 -6.85 6.40 -7.67
CA GLY A 77 -8.13 5.69 -7.82
C GLY A 77 -9.29 6.45 -7.19
N ALA A 78 -9.11 6.98 -5.98
CA ALA A 78 -10.11 7.77 -5.27
C ALA A 78 -10.47 9.06 -6.03
N VAL A 79 -9.49 9.78 -6.58
CA VAL A 79 -9.75 10.97 -7.40
C VAL A 79 -10.53 10.60 -8.66
N LEU A 80 -10.12 9.57 -9.40
CA LEU A 80 -10.83 9.13 -10.61
C LEU A 80 -12.28 8.73 -10.29
N LEU A 81 -12.50 7.96 -9.22
CA LEU A 81 -13.85 7.57 -8.81
C LEU A 81 -14.68 8.77 -8.35
N ALA A 82 -14.09 9.71 -7.61
CA ALA A 82 -14.78 10.93 -7.21
C ALA A 82 -15.18 11.78 -8.42
N THR A 83 -14.28 11.96 -9.39
CA THR A 83 -14.57 12.66 -10.64
C THR A 83 -15.65 11.93 -11.45
N ALA A 84 -15.56 10.60 -11.58
CA ALA A 84 -16.58 9.80 -12.25
C ALA A 84 -17.95 9.92 -11.56
N ALA A 85 -17.99 9.94 -10.23
CA ALA A 85 -19.24 10.13 -9.48
C ALA A 85 -19.88 11.50 -9.74
N VAL A 86 -19.08 12.57 -9.85
CA VAL A 86 -19.58 13.90 -10.24
C VAL A 86 -20.17 13.88 -11.64
N PHE A 87 -19.45 13.33 -12.64
CA PHE A 87 -19.98 13.23 -14.00
C PHE A 87 -21.23 12.33 -14.09
N ALA A 88 -21.28 11.24 -13.32
CA ALA A 88 -22.46 10.40 -13.22
C ALA A 88 -23.67 11.18 -12.67
N LEU A 89 -23.47 12.07 -11.72
CA LEU A 89 -24.53 12.94 -11.19
C LEU A 89 -25.03 13.93 -12.25
N PHE A 90 -24.13 14.56 -13.02
CA PHE A 90 -24.51 15.43 -14.14
C PHE A 90 -25.27 14.66 -15.22
N LEU A 91 -24.78 13.46 -15.59
CA LEU A 91 -25.43 12.59 -16.57
C LEU A 91 -26.84 12.18 -16.11
N LEU A 92 -26.97 11.82 -14.83
CA LEU A 92 -28.27 11.49 -14.24
C LEU A 92 -29.23 12.69 -14.33
N GLY A 93 -28.79 13.89 -13.97
CA GLY A 93 -29.59 15.11 -14.08
C GLY A 93 -30.07 15.39 -15.52
N TRP A 94 -29.16 15.32 -16.48
CA TRP A 94 -29.50 15.48 -17.90
C TRP A 94 -30.43 14.39 -18.43
N THR A 95 -30.26 13.16 -17.96
CA THR A 95 -31.16 12.05 -18.32
C THR A 95 -32.57 12.30 -17.80
N LEU A 96 -32.72 12.71 -16.54
CA LEU A 96 -34.02 13.04 -15.96
C LEU A 96 -34.68 14.22 -16.68
N HIS A 97 -33.91 15.26 -17.00
CA HIS A 97 -34.40 16.39 -17.79
C HIS A 97 -34.82 15.98 -19.21
N THR A 98 -34.06 15.08 -19.86
CA THR A 98 -34.44 14.54 -21.18
C THR A 98 -35.75 13.77 -21.11
N ILE A 99 -35.95 12.96 -20.06
CA ILE A 99 -37.21 12.25 -19.80
C ILE A 99 -38.35 13.25 -19.58
N GLU A 100 -38.14 14.27 -18.75
CA GLU A 100 -39.11 15.35 -18.53
C GLU A 100 -39.53 16.01 -19.84
N VAL A 101 -38.58 16.45 -20.66
CA VAL A 101 -38.84 17.06 -21.97
C VAL A 101 -39.60 16.10 -22.88
N ALA A 102 -39.23 14.82 -22.92
CA ALA A 102 -39.97 13.82 -23.68
C ALA A 102 -41.42 13.65 -23.20
N LEU A 103 -41.65 13.68 -21.88
CA LEU A 103 -43.00 13.62 -21.29
C LEU A 103 -43.82 14.87 -21.62
N THR A 104 -43.19 16.05 -21.76
CA THR A 104 -43.92 17.27 -22.14
C THR A 104 -44.59 17.19 -23.51
N LEU A 105 -44.19 16.22 -24.35
CA LEU A 105 -44.84 15.95 -25.64
C LEU A 105 -46.26 15.37 -25.49
N VAL A 106 -46.58 14.79 -24.34
CA VAL A 106 -47.86 14.09 -24.09
C VAL A 106 -48.64 14.63 -22.88
N VAL A 107 -47.97 15.31 -21.93
CA VAL A 107 -48.59 15.92 -20.75
C VAL A 107 -48.08 17.35 -20.51
N PRO A 108 -48.80 18.20 -19.76
CA PRO A 108 -48.30 19.54 -19.40
C PRO A 108 -46.98 19.47 -18.62
N ALA A 109 -46.13 20.48 -18.78
CA ALA A 109 -44.80 20.53 -18.17
C ALA A 109 -44.82 20.28 -16.65
N TRP A 110 -45.76 20.90 -15.92
CA TRP A 110 -45.88 20.70 -14.47
C TRP A 110 -46.16 19.24 -14.08
N ALA A 111 -46.93 18.50 -14.88
CA ALA A 111 -47.24 17.10 -14.63
C ALA A 111 -46.05 16.20 -14.98
N ALA A 112 -45.33 16.51 -16.06
CA ALA A 112 -44.09 15.83 -16.42
C ALA A 112 -43.05 15.92 -15.30
N SER A 113 -42.82 17.13 -14.77
CA SER A 113 -41.87 17.34 -13.66
C SER A 113 -42.27 16.55 -12.41
N LEU A 114 -43.56 16.52 -12.05
CA LEU A 114 -44.04 15.74 -10.89
C LEU A 114 -43.86 14.23 -11.05
N ILE A 115 -44.06 13.70 -12.26
CA ILE A 115 -43.84 12.27 -12.54
C ILE A 115 -42.36 11.92 -12.36
N VAL A 116 -41.46 12.74 -12.91
CA VAL A 116 -40.01 12.52 -12.80
C VAL A 116 -39.54 12.65 -11.35
N VAL A 117 -40.03 13.64 -10.61
CA VAL A 117 -39.75 13.82 -9.18
C VAL A 117 -40.26 12.62 -8.37
N GLY A 118 -41.47 12.14 -8.64
CA GLY A 118 -42.04 10.97 -7.97
C GLY A 118 -41.22 9.70 -8.20
N LEU A 119 -40.78 9.48 -9.44
CA LEU A 119 -39.91 8.35 -9.79
C LEU A 119 -38.55 8.45 -9.06
N LEU A 120 -37.95 9.64 -9.03
CA LEU A 120 -36.69 9.87 -8.34
C LEU A 120 -36.81 9.66 -6.83
N LEU A 121 -37.91 10.11 -6.22
CA LEU A 121 -38.18 9.93 -4.80
C LEU A 121 -38.25 8.44 -4.44
N LEU A 122 -38.91 7.62 -5.27
CA LEU A 122 -38.99 6.17 -5.09
C LEU A 122 -37.60 5.54 -5.09
N ILE A 123 -36.76 5.91 -6.07
CA ILE A 123 -35.38 5.43 -6.17
C ILE A 123 -34.57 5.83 -4.93
N VAL A 124 -34.68 7.09 -4.48
CA VAL A 124 -34.00 7.59 -3.28
C VAL A 124 -34.39 6.80 -2.04
N ILE A 125 -35.67 6.50 -1.83
CA ILE A 125 -36.13 5.72 -0.68
C ILE A 125 -35.51 4.32 -0.70
N VAL A 126 -35.53 3.63 -1.85
CA VAL A 126 -34.95 2.29 -1.99
C VAL A 126 -33.44 2.32 -1.72
N LEU A 127 -32.72 3.28 -2.31
CA LEU A 127 -31.28 3.43 -2.11
C LEU A 127 -30.92 3.78 -0.67
N ALA A 128 -31.69 4.66 -0.02
CA ALA A 128 -31.48 5.04 1.38
C ALA A 128 -31.68 3.84 2.31
N LEU A 129 -32.71 3.03 2.08
CA LEU A 129 -32.95 1.80 2.84
C LEU A 129 -31.83 0.79 2.63
N ALA A 130 -31.43 0.53 1.38
CA ALA A 130 -30.33 -0.39 1.06
C ALA A 130 -28.98 0.09 1.62
N GLY A 131 -28.71 1.40 1.55
CA GLY A 131 -27.52 2.01 2.12
C GLY A 131 -27.50 1.91 3.64
N ALA A 132 -28.64 2.17 4.29
CA ALA A 132 -28.77 2.06 5.74
C ALA A 132 -28.56 0.61 6.22
N THR A 133 -29.08 -0.39 5.52
CA THR A 133 -28.88 -1.81 5.87
C THR A 133 -27.42 -2.23 5.65
N ALA A 134 -26.81 -1.82 4.54
CA ALA A 134 -25.39 -2.09 4.27
C ALA A 134 -24.48 -1.46 5.34
N LEU A 135 -24.75 -0.21 5.73
CA LEU A 135 -23.95 0.49 6.74
C LEU A 135 -24.10 -0.14 8.12
N ARG A 136 -25.32 -0.52 8.51
CA ARG A 136 -25.57 -1.26 9.77
C ARG A 136 -24.82 -2.60 9.79
N SER A 137 -24.79 -3.32 8.66
CA SER A 137 -24.06 -4.58 8.53
C SER A 137 -22.54 -4.39 8.67
N ALA A 138 -22.00 -3.33 8.05
CA ALA A 138 -20.58 -2.99 8.15
C ALA A 138 -20.18 -2.59 9.57
N GLN A 139 -21.02 -1.84 10.28
CA GLN A 139 -20.76 -1.44 11.68
C GLN A 139 -20.74 -2.63 12.64
N LYS A 140 -21.50 -3.69 12.38
CA LYS A 140 -21.47 -4.93 13.20
C LYS A 140 -20.10 -5.60 13.23
N HIS A 141 -19.28 -5.40 12.20
CA HIS A 141 -17.95 -6.01 12.07
C HIS A 141 -16.82 -4.98 12.25
N ARG A 142 -17.14 -3.82 12.82
CA ARG A 142 -16.16 -2.77 13.05
C ARG A 142 -15.11 -3.27 14.06
N PRO A 143 -13.82 -3.35 13.70
CA PRO A 143 -12.76 -3.69 14.64
C PRO A 143 -12.74 -2.65 15.76
N ASP A 144 -12.71 -3.09 17.01
CA ASP A 144 -12.49 -2.21 18.16
C ASP A 144 -10.98 -2.15 18.46
N PRO A 145 -10.27 -1.08 18.04
CA PRO A 145 -8.85 -0.94 18.30
C PRO A 145 -8.54 -0.82 19.79
N ALA A 146 -9.47 -0.32 20.61
CA ALA A 146 -9.28 -0.25 22.06
C ALA A 146 -9.35 -1.64 22.69
N ALA A 147 -10.30 -2.48 22.25
CA ALA A 147 -10.37 -3.89 22.67
C ALA A 147 -9.15 -4.70 22.21
N SER A 148 -8.62 -4.47 21.00
CA SER A 148 -7.42 -5.19 20.54
C SER A 148 -6.16 -4.80 21.33
N VAL A 149 -6.03 -3.53 21.72
CA VAL A 149 -4.90 -3.07 22.56
C VAL A 149 -5.07 -3.55 24.01
N ALA A 150 -6.30 -3.53 24.54
CA ALA A 150 -6.61 -4.03 25.88
C ALA A 150 -6.39 -5.55 25.99
N ALA A 151 -6.81 -6.33 25.00
CA ALA A 151 -6.56 -7.78 24.94
C ALA A 151 -5.06 -8.09 24.89
N THR A 152 -4.29 -7.29 24.14
CA THR A 152 -2.83 -7.43 24.07
C THR A 152 -2.17 -7.12 25.41
N LYS A 153 -2.62 -6.07 26.11
CA LYS A 153 -2.14 -5.72 27.47
C LYS A 153 -2.44 -6.82 28.49
N GLN A 154 -3.67 -7.36 28.48
CA GLN A 154 -4.07 -8.44 29.38
C GLN A 154 -3.30 -9.74 29.12
N ALA A 155 -3.00 -10.06 27.85
CA ALA A 155 -2.19 -11.23 27.51
C ALA A 155 -0.76 -11.13 28.06
N ILE A 156 -0.17 -9.93 28.05
CA ILE A 156 1.16 -9.66 28.59
C ILE A 156 1.18 -9.76 30.13
N GLU A 157 0.20 -9.17 30.83
CA GLU A 157 0.09 -9.26 32.29
C GLU A 157 -0.12 -10.70 32.77
N LYS A 158 -0.96 -11.47 32.07
CA LYS A 158 -1.21 -12.88 32.40
C LYS A 158 0.01 -13.79 32.13
N GLY A 159 0.86 -13.42 31.17
CA GLY A 159 2.10 -14.12 30.84
C GLY A 159 3.25 -13.83 31.81
N MET A 160 3.29 -12.64 32.43
CA MET A 160 4.32 -12.25 33.41
C MET A 160 3.96 -12.60 34.87
N GLY A 161 2.71 -12.97 35.15
CA GLY A 161 2.22 -13.35 36.48
C GLY A 161 2.42 -14.82 36.86
N LYS A 162 3.47 -15.48 36.36
CA LYS A 162 3.83 -16.87 36.73
C LYS A 162 5.26 -16.94 37.24
#